data_AF-A0A842UZI4-F1
#
_entry.id   AF-A0A842UZI4-F1
#
_cell.length_a   1.000
_cell.length_b   1.000
_cell.length_c   1.000
_cell.angle_alpha   90.00
_cell.angle_beta   90.00
_cell.angle_gamma   90.00
#
_symmetry.space_group_name_H-M   'P 1'
#
loop_
_entity.id
_entity.type
_entity.pdbx_description
1 polymer ?
#
loop_
_entity_poly.entity_id
_entity_poly.type
_entity_poly.pdbx_seq_one_letter_code
_entity_poly.pdbx_strand_id
1 'polypeptide(L)'
;MYRKKIYGRSKESKCPFCDSTASAMNNQGILVCQRHIKDELKNLKCMCGEPLDIMQGKWGPYFRCINCGNISYKKGLEANSLL
;
A
#
# COMPACT_ATOMS: atom_id res chain seq x y z
N MET A 1 25.87 3.69 4.51
CA MET A 1 25.86 2.36 5.15
C MET A 1 25.17 1.38 4.20
N TYR A 2 25.91 0.47 3.54
CA TYR A 2 25.35 -0.47 2.55
C TYR A 2 24.83 -1.72 3.25
N ARG A 3 23.49 -1.91 3.28
CA ARG A 3 22.87 -3.07 3.93
C ARG A 3 23.05 -4.30 3.04
N LYS A 4 23.84 -5.28 3.48
CA LYS A 4 24.09 -6.53 2.72
C LYS A 4 22.78 -7.30 2.53
N LYS A 5 22.53 -7.81 1.31
CA LYS A 5 21.41 -8.72 1.04
C LYS A 5 21.70 -10.05 1.74
N ILE A 6 20.80 -10.49 2.62
CA ILE A 6 20.87 -11.78 3.29
C ILE A 6 20.05 -12.76 2.44
N TYR A 7 20.74 -13.67 1.76
CA TYR A 7 20.10 -14.72 0.97
C TYR A 7 19.30 -15.65 1.92
N GLY A 8 18.09 -16.04 1.51
CA GLY A 8 17.16 -16.82 2.32
C GLY A 8 16.07 -16.00 3.05
N ARG A 9 16.14 -14.66 3.01
CA ARG A 9 15.10 -13.79 3.58
C ARG A 9 14.19 -13.26 2.47
N SER A 10 13.01 -13.88 2.31
CA SER A 10 11.97 -13.41 1.38
C SER A 10 11.31 -12.14 1.91
N LYS A 11 10.91 -11.23 1.01
CA LYS A 11 10.17 -10.03 1.39
C LYS A 11 8.74 -10.43 1.73
N GLU A 12 8.42 -10.45 3.03
CA GLU A 12 7.08 -10.73 3.53
C GLU A 12 6.21 -9.48 3.33
N SER A 13 5.18 -9.59 2.50
CA SER A 13 4.20 -8.52 2.32
C SER A 13 3.13 -8.62 3.41
N LYS A 14 2.92 -7.52 4.14
CA LYS A 14 1.90 -7.44 5.19
C LYS A 14 0.60 -6.84 4.66
N CYS A 15 -0.51 -7.25 5.26
CA CYS A 15 -1.84 -6.72 4.98
C CYS A 15 -2.00 -5.33 5.63
N PRO A 16 -2.39 -4.29 4.87
CA PRO A 16 -2.54 -2.92 5.38
C PRO A 16 -3.73 -2.71 6.34
N PHE A 17 -4.55 -3.74 6.56
CA PHE A 17 -5.70 -3.65 7.47
C PHE A 17 -5.46 -4.31 8.83
N CYS A 18 -4.60 -5.33 8.88
CA CYS A 18 -4.50 -6.20 10.06
C CYS A 18 -3.09 -6.74 10.35
N ASP A 19 -2.06 -6.21 9.67
CA ASP A 19 -0.63 -6.59 9.78
C ASP A 19 -0.30 -8.07 9.48
N SER A 20 -1.31 -8.92 9.26
CA SER A 20 -1.15 -10.33 8.92
C SER A 20 -0.49 -10.50 7.55
N THR A 21 0.09 -11.69 7.30
CA THR A 21 0.68 -12.01 5.99
C THR A 21 -0.34 -11.81 4.87
N ALA A 22 0.02 -11.01 3.87
CA ALA A 22 -0.81 -10.81 2.69
C ALA A 22 -0.67 -12.03 1.77
N SER A 23 -1.80 -12.63 1.41
CA SER A 23 -1.85 -13.86 0.60
C SER A 23 -2.74 -13.72 -0.63
N ALA A 24 -3.48 -12.61 -0.76
CA ALA A 24 -4.39 -12.36 -1.85
C ALA A 24 -4.32 -10.90 -2.31
N MET A 25 -4.84 -10.61 -3.49
CA MET A 25 -4.95 -9.25 -4.03
C MET A 25 -6.41 -8.83 -4.06
N ASN A 26 -6.74 -7.62 -3.59
CA ASN A 26 -8.08 -7.03 -3.75
C ASN A 26 -8.23 -6.43 -5.16
N ASN A 27 -9.45 -6.11 -5.58
CA ASN A 27 -9.84 -5.41 -6.81
C ASN A 27 -9.03 -4.13 -7.08
N GLN A 28 -8.57 -3.43 -6.05
CA GLN A 28 -7.71 -2.24 -6.18
C GLN A 28 -6.23 -2.58 -6.48
N GLY A 29 -5.89 -3.86 -6.65
CA GLY A 29 -4.51 -4.31 -6.91
C GLY A 29 -3.62 -4.36 -5.66
N ILE A 30 -4.22 -4.34 -4.48
CA ILE A 30 -3.53 -4.26 -3.19
C ILE A 30 -3.38 -5.65 -2.57
N LEU A 31 -2.19 -5.98 -2.06
CA LEU A 31 -1.94 -7.21 -1.32
C LEU A 31 -2.59 -7.15 0.07
N VAL A 32 -3.60 -7.98 0.29
CA VAL A 32 -4.38 -8.11 1.51
C VAL A 32 -4.38 -9.56 2.01
N CYS A 33 -4.80 -9.77 3.25
CA CYS A 33 -5.12 -11.11 3.74
C CYS A 33 -6.45 -11.60 3.14
N GLN A 34 -6.73 -12.91 3.19
CA GLN A 34 -7.97 -13.48 2.64
C GLN A 34 -9.25 -12.89 3.25
N ARG A 35 -9.18 -12.43 4.52
CA ARG A 35 -10.31 -11.82 5.22
C ARG A 35 -10.71 -10.44 4.66
N HIS A 36 -9.73 -9.71 4.13
CA HIS A 36 -9.91 -8.35 3.60
C HIS A 36 -9.87 -8.31 2.07
N ILE A 37 -10.10 -9.44 1.39
CA ILE A 37 -10.20 -9.50 -0.08
C ILE A 37 -11.28 -8.58 -0.63
N LYS A 38 -12.38 -8.39 0.11
CA LYS A 38 -13.51 -7.54 -0.30
C LYS A 38 -13.41 -6.12 0.26
N ASP A 39 -12.41 -5.86 1.11
CA ASP A 39 -12.29 -4.61 1.86
C ASP A 39 -11.47 -3.58 1.06
N GLU A 40 -12.12 -2.49 0.70
CA GLU A 40 -11.55 -1.45 -0.17
C GLU A 40 -11.11 -0.23 0.63
N LEU A 41 -9.92 0.28 0.30
CA LEU A 41 -9.37 1.48 0.87
C LEU A 41 -10.07 2.69 0.26
N LYS A 42 -11.10 3.17 0.95
CA LYS A 42 -11.87 4.38 0.63
C LYS A 42 -11.46 5.56 1.53
N ASN A 43 -11.62 6.78 1.03
CA ASN A 43 -11.41 8.04 1.77
C ASN A 43 -9.99 8.28 2.31
N LEU A 44 -8.96 7.83 1.58
CA LEU A 44 -7.58 8.16 1.93
C LEU A 44 -7.31 9.65 1.68
N LYS A 45 -6.64 10.29 2.63
CA LYS A 45 -6.23 11.68 2.52
C LYS A 45 -4.73 11.78 2.36
N CYS A 46 -4.31 12.76 1.58
CA CYS A 46 -2.92 13.14 1.45
C CYS A 46 -2.49 13.94 2.68
N MET A 47 -1.19 14.07 2.90
CA MET A 47 -0.66 15.04 3.87
C MET A 47 -1.06 16.49 3.54
N CYS A 48 -1.38 16.80 2.28
CA CYS A 48 -1.91 18.12 1.89
C CYS A 48 -3.42 18.30 2.18
N GLY A 49 -4.12 17.28 2.68
CA GLY A 49 -5.55 17.33 3.00
C GLY A 49 -6.50 16.94 1.86
N GLU A 50 -5.99 16.79 0.63
CA GLU A 50 -6.77 16.37 -0.52
C GLU A 50 -6.98 14.85 -0.60
N PRO A 51 -8.01 14.38 -1.34
CA PRO A 51 -8.22 12.96 -1.55
C PRO A 51 -7.07 12.31 -2.32
N LEU A 52 -6.73 11.08 -1.93
CA LEU A 52 -5.79 10.21 -2.63
C LEU A 52 -6.54 9.23 -3.52
N ASP A 53 -6.19 9.22 -4.80
CA ASP A 53 -6.66 8.22 -5.74
C ASP A 53 -5.72 7.02 -5.76
N ILE A 54 -6.26 5.81 -5.81
CA ILE A 54 -5.48 4.57 -5.93
C ILE A 54 -5.37 4.21 -7.40
N MET A 55 -4.15 4.20 -7.92
CA MET A 55 -3.87 3.83 -9.29
C MET A 55 -3.00 2.57 -9.33
N GLN A 56 -3.22 1.73 -10.34
CA GLN A 56 -2.41 0.54 -10.57
C GLN A 56 -1.37 0.83 -11.66
N GLY A 57 -0.09 0.63 -11.34
CA GLY A 57 1.01 0.71 -12.30
C GLY A 57 1.62 -0.65 -12.60
N LYS A 58 2.56 -0.69 -13.54
CA LYS A 58 3.30 -1.91 -13.94
C LYS A 58 3.99 -2.63 -12.76
N TRP A 59 4.37 -1.88 -11.72
CA TRP A 59 5.13 -2.36 -10.58
C TRP A 59 4.29 -2.51 -9.30
N GLY A 60 2.97 -2.34 -9.39
CA GLY A 60 2.04 -2.41 -8.27
C GLY A 60 1.20 -1.15 -8.09
N PRO A 61 0.36 -1.12 -7.04
CA PRO A 61 -0.48 0.03 -6.72
C PRO A 61 0.38 1.21 -6.27
N TYR A 62 -0.07 2.42 -6.57
CA TYR A 62 0.48 3.68 -6.08
C TYR A 62 -0.65 4.66 -5.81
N PHE A 63 -0.35 5.70 -5.05
CA PHE A 63 -1.33 6.74 -4.77
C PHE A 63 -1.05 7.95 -5.64
N ARG A 64 -2.11 8.64 -6.07
CA ARG A 64 -2.01 9.90 -6.78
C ARG A 64 -2.83 10.94 -6.04
N CYS A 65 -2.16 12.00 -5.61
CA CYS A 65 -2.80 13.22 -5.14
C CYS A 65 -2.84 14.22 -6.30
N ILE A 66 -3.92 15.00 -6.41
CA ILE A 66 -4.05 16.00 -7.47
C ILE A 66 -3.06 17.16 -7.31
N ASN A 67 -2.78 17.60 -6.07
CA ASN A 67 -1.82 18.67 -5.80
C ASN A 67 -0.38 18.19 -5.55
N CYS A 68 -0.18 17.06 -4.83
CA CYS A 68 1.18 16.55 -4.54
C CYS A 68 1.75 15.62 -5.63
N GLY A 69 0.91 15.15 -6.56
CA GLY A 69 1.30 14.18 -7.60
C GLY A 69 1.38 12.74 -7.08
N ASN A 70 2.31 11.98 -7.66
CA ASN A 70 2.40 10.53 -7.41
C ASN A 70 3.14 10.24 -6.09
N ILE A 71 2.48 9.51 -5.22
CA ILE A 71 2.95 9.11 -3.90
C ILE A 71 3.14 7.60 -3.88
N SER A 72 4.28 7.16 -3.31
CA SER A 72 4.56 5.74 -3.15
C SER A 72 3.52 5.10 -2.23
N TYR A 73 3.08 3.89 -2.58
CA TYR A 73 2.08 3.13 -1.82
C TYR A 73 2.40 3.03 -0.31
N LYS A 74 3.66 2.73 0.03
CA LYS A 74 4.10 2.70 1.44
C LYS A 74 3.86 4.02 2.18
N LYS A 75 4.22 5.15 1.56
CA LYS A 75 4.08 6.48 2.15
C LYS A 75 2.61 6.88 2.35
N GLY A 76 1.75 6.54 1.39
CA GLY A 76 0.32 6.84 1.50
C GLY A 76 -0.37 6.06 2.62
N LEU A 77 0.04 4.81 2.86
CA LEU A 77 -0.47 4.02 3.99
C LEU A 77 0.05 4.54 5.33
N GLU A 78 1.34 4.86 5.41
CA GLU A 78 1.95 5.47 6.61
C GLU A 78 1.24 6.79 6.97
N ALA A 79 0.90 7.62 5.98
CA ALA A 79 0.18 8.88 6.20
C ALA A 79 -1.25 8.70 6.74
N ASN A 80 -1.89 7.55 6.47
CA ASN A 80 -3.25 7.24 6.91
C ASN A 80 -3.27 6.27 8.11
N SER A 81 -2.12 6.03 8.76
CA SER A 81 -1.96 5.13 9.91
C SER A 81 -2.43 3.69 9.67
N LEU A 82 -2.31 3.22 8.43
CA LEU A 82 -2.69 1.86 8.02
C LEU A 82 -1.48 0.90 7.99
N LEU A 83 -0.35 1.33 8.55
CA LEU A 83 0.91 0.58 8.61
C LEU A 83 1.79 1.06 9.76
#